data_AF-A0A7S2DJW7-F1
#
_entry.id   AF-A0A7S2DJW7-F1
#
_cell.length_a   1.000
_cell.length_b   1.000
_cell.length_c   1.000
_cell.angle_alpha   90.00
_cell.angle_beta   90.00
_cell.angle_gamma   90.00
#
_symmetry.space_group_name_H-M   'P 1'
#
loop_
_entity.id
_entity.type
_entity.pdbx_description
1 polymer ?
#
loop_
_entity_poly.entity_id
_entity_poly.type
_entity_poly.pdbx_seq_one_letter_code
_entity_poly.pdbx_strand_id
1 'polypeptide(L)'
;SRAPQTDQIQKIFSIVGKPTPEKWAGYEALPNAKVFKWRADMRPRLRELFPCTSQASFTSTANALSETGFDLLNRLLHMDPAQRINADDALNHAWFQESPLATPRAQMPIFPQGGP
;
A
#
# COMPACT_ATOMS: atom_id res chain seq x y z
N SER A 1 -1.55 20.40 -15.32
CA SER A 1 -3.00 20.18 -15.19
C SER A 1 -3.24 19.23 -14.02
N ARG A 2 -3.98 19.64 -12.98
CA ARG A 2 -4.27 18.79 -11.80
C ARG A 2 -5.25 17.70 -12.25
N ALA A 3 -4.85 16.44 -12.16
CA ALA A 3 -5.77 15.33 -12.45
C ALA A 3 -6.99 15.41 -11.51
N PRO A 4 -8.20 15.14 -12.01
CA PRO A 4 -9.40 15.17 -11.18
C PRO A 4 -9.30 14.14 -10.05
N GLN A 5 -9.86 14.45 -8.88
CA GLN A 5 -9.84 13.58 -7.70
C GLN A 5 -10.38 12.18 -8.01
N THR A 6 -11.36 12.09 -8.91
CA THR A 6 -11.93 10.84 -9.42
C THR A 6 -10.87 9.91 -10.04
N ASP A 7 -9.90 10.46 -10.79
CA ASP A 7 -8.86 9.65 -11.44
C ASP A 7 -7.89 9.06 -10.41
N GLN A 8 -7.58 9.83 -9.36
CA GLN A 8 -6.76 9.32 -8.25
C GLN A 8 -7.47 8.18 -7.52
N ILE A 9 -8.78 8.34 -7.27
CA ILE A 9 -9.61 7.30 -6.66
C ILE A 9 -9.60 6.02 -7.52
N GLN A 10 -9.79 6.15 -8.84
CA GLN A 10 -9.70 5.00 -9.76
C GLN A 10 -8.33 4.31 -9.70
N LYS A 11 -7.24 5.09 -9.66
CA LYS A 11 -5.87 4.53 -9.58
C LYS A 11 -5.67 3.75 -8.29
N ILE A 12 -6.08 4.29 -7.14
CA ILE A 12 -5.96 3.62 -5.85
C ILE A 12 -6.71 2.28 -5.90
N PHE A 13 -7.99 2.30 -6.28
CA PHE A 13 -8.83 1.08 -6.29
C PHE A 13 -8.48 0.10 -7.41
N SER A 14 -7.77 0.53 -8.46
CA SER A 14 -7.16 -0.40 -9.43
C SER A 14 -6.03 -1.26 -8.84
N ILE A 15 -5.46 -0.83 -7.72
CA ILE A 15 -4.36 -1.52 -7.03
C ILE A 15 -4.88 -2.31 -5.83
N VAL A 16 -5.65 -1.67 -4.95
CA VAL A 16 -6.16 -2.30 -3.71
C VAL A 16 -7.45 -3.11 -3.93
N GLY A 17 -8.10 -2.91 -5.08
CA GLY A 17 -9.39 -3.49 -5.41
C GLY A 17 -10.56 -2.60 -5.02
N LYS A 18 -11.74 -2.87 -5.58
CA LYS A 18 -12.96 -2.12 -5.25
C LYS A 18 -13.45 -2.41 -3.82
N PRO A 19 -14.13 -1.46 -3.15
CA PRO A 19 -14.79 -1.73 -1.88
C PRO A 19 -15.92 -2.73 -2.08
N THR A 20 -16.04 -3.64 -1.12
CA THR A 20 -17.18 -4.54 -0.97
C THR A 20 -17.67 -4.45 0.48
N PRO A 21 -18.95 -4.74 0.76
CA PRO A 21 -19.48 -4.70 2.12
C PRO A 21 -18.68 -5.54 3.12
N GLU A 22 -18.03 -6.61 2.65
CA GLU A 22 -17.18 -7.50 3.46
C GLU A 22 -15.85 -6.84 3.83
N LYS A 23 -15.28 -6.02 2.94
CA LYS A 23 -13.99 -5.32 3.18
C LYS A 23 -14.15 -3.95 3.81
N TRP A 24 -15.29 -3.31 3.60
CA TRP A 24 -15.60 -1.99 4.14
C TRP A 24 -17.10 -1.88 4.39
N ALA A 25 -17.50 -2.29 5.59
CA ALA A 25 -18.87 -2.15 6.05
C ALA A 25 -19.26 -0.67 6.09
N GLY A 26 -20.41 -0.33 5.50
CA GLY A 26 -20.89 1.06 5.46
C GLY A 26 -20.30 1.94 4.37
N TYR A 27 -19.45 1.42 3.46
CA TYR A 27 -18.95 2.18 2.30
C TYR A 27 -20.07 2.86 1.50
N GLU A 28 -21.21 2.17 1.31
CA GLU A 28 -22.35 2.68 0.53
C GLU A 28 -23.05 3.88 1.17
N ALA A 29 -22.83 4.11 2.47
CA ALA A 29 -23.38 5.25 3.20
C ALA A 29 -22.53 6.52 3.01
N LEU A 30 -21.33 6.42 2.44
CA LEU A 30 -20.45 7.57 2.25
C LEU A 30 -21.00 8.55 1.20
N PRO A 31 -20.78 9.86 1.38
CA PRO A 31 -21.09 10.85 0.35
C PRO A 31 -20.36 10.49 -0.94
N ASN A 32 -21.11 10.45 -2.05
CA ASN A 32 -20.62 10.14 -3.40
C ASN A 32 -20.31 8.65 -3.70
N ALA A 33 -20.46 7.72 -2.75
CA ALA A 33 -20.23 6.29 -3.00
C ALA A 33 -21.11 5.72 -4.12
N LYS A 34 -22.37 6.20 -4.21
CA LYS A 34 -23.36 5.81 -5.23
C LYS A 34 -23.17 6.49 -6.59
N VAL A 35 -22.47 7.63 -6.61
CA VAL A 35 -22.25 8.43 -7.83
C VAL A 35 -20.97 7.99 -8.53
N PHE A 36 -20.03 7.41 -7.79
CA PHE A 36 -18.76 6.94 -8.31
C PHE A 36 -18.95 5.72 -9.23
N LYS A 37 -18.61 5.87 -10.51
CA LYS A 37 -18.68 4.79 -11.50
C LYS A 37 -17.37 4.01 -11.53
N TRP A 38 -17.43 2.78 -11.06
CA TRP A 38 -16.32 1.84 -11.10
C TRP A 38 -15.99 1.39 -12.52
N ARG A 39 -14.70 1.31 -12.86
CA ARG A 39 -14.25 0.62 -14.08
C ARG A 39 -14.43 -0.89 -13.94
N ALA A 40 -14.61 -1.57 -15.06
CA ALA A 40 -14.66 -3.03 -15.09
C ALA A 40 -13.31 -3.61 -14.63
N ASP A 41 -13.36 -4.72 -13.87
CA ASP A 41 -12.20 -5.44 -13.30
C ASP A 41 -11.31 -4.60 -12.36
N MET A 42 -11.74 -4.43 -11.11
CA MET A 42 -10.92 -3.92 -10.00
C MET A 42 -10.71 -5.00 -8.93
N ARG A 43 -10.11 -6.11 -9.35
CA ARG A 43 -9.52 -7.07 -8.42
C ARG A 43 -8.29 -6.45 -7.73
N PRO A 44 -7.97 -6.87 -6.50
CA PRO A 44 -6.74 -6.45 -5.83
C PRO A 44 -5.51 -6.96 -6.60
N ARG A 45 -4.60 -6.04 -6.93
CA ARG A 45 -3.35 -6.31 -7.66
C ARG A 45 -2.09 -6.04 -6.82
N LEU A 46 -2.27 -5.71 -5.54
CA LEU A 46 -1.17 -5.34 -4.65
C LEU A 46 -0.07 -6.42 -4.61
N ARG A 47 -0.45 -7.71 -4.55
CA ARG A 47 0.50 -8.85 -4.56
C ARG A 47 1.19 -9.06 -5.91
N GLU A 48 0.59 -8.62 -7.02
CA GLU A 48 1.23 -8.65 -8.34
C GLU A 48 2.31 -7.56 -8.44
N LEU A 49 2.05 -6.38 -7.83
CA LEU A 49 2.99 -5.26 -7.83
C LEU A 49 4.15 -5.45 -6.86
N PHE A 50 3.87 -6.12 -5.74
CA PHE A 50 4.81 -6.44 -4.68
C PHE A 50 4.86 -7.96 -4.49
N PRO A 51 5.53 -8.69 -5.40
CA PRO A 51 5.65 -10.14 -5.31
C PRO A 51 6.39 -10.51 -4.04
N CYS A 52 5.98 -11.61 -3.42
CA CYS A 52 6.63 -12.05 -2.20
C CYS A 52 7.88 -12.87 -2.49
N THR A 53 8.92 -12.58 -1.73
CA THR A 53 10.14 -13.38 -1.66
C THR A 53 10.26 -13.98 -0.27
N SER A 54 10.85 -15.17 -0.16
CA SER A 54 11.03 -15.89 1.12
C SER A 54 11.97 -15.17 2.10
N GLN A 55 12.72 -14.18 1.61
CA GLN A 55 13.51 -13.26 2.40
C GLN A 55 13.36 -11.86 1.82
N ALA A 56 13.52 -10.82 2.65
CA ALA A 56 13.71 -9.45 2.19
C ALA A 56 14.97 -9.40 1.31
N SER A 57 14.77 -9.60 0.02
CA SER A 57 15.84 -9.79 -0.94
C SER A 57 16.04 -8.52 -1.70
N PHE A 58 17.28 -8.03 -1.72
CA PHE A 58 17.72 -6.97 -2.62
C PHE A 58 17.88 -7.48 -4.06
N THR A 59 17.15 -8.53 -4.45
CA THR A 59 17.14 -9.06 -5.81
C THR A 59 16.54 -8.06 -6.78
N SER A 60 16.97 -8.16 -8.03
CA SER A 60 16.75 -7.24 -9.17
C SER A 60 15.30 -6.87 -9.52
N THR A 61 14.30 -7.48 -8.88
CA THR A 61 12.92 -6.99 -8.90
C THR A 61 12.75 -5.89 -7.86
N ALA A 62 12.75 -4.64 -8.33
CA ALA A 62 12.75 -3.41 -7.51
C ALA A 62 11.66 -3.30 -6.41
N ASN A 63 10.64 -4.15 -6.43
CA ASN A 63 9.47 -4.06 -5.55
C ASN A 63 9.17 -5.35 -4.76
N ALA A 64 10.11 -6.30 -4.69
CA ALA A 64 9.89 -7.51 -3.91
C ALA A 64 9.81 -7.21 -2.40
N LEU A 65 8.85 -7.83 -1.70
CA LEU A 65 8.69 -7.71 -0.24
C LEU A 65 8.75 -9.10 0.41
N SER A 66 9.20 -9.17 1.66
CA SER A 66 8.97 -10.34 2.49
C SER A 66 7.48 -10.49 2.82
N GLU A 67 7.05 -11.65 3.33
CA GLU A 67 5.66 -11.85 3.74
C GLU A 67 5.24 -10.83 4.82
N THR A 68 6.14 -10.51 5.77
CA THR A 68 5.83 -9.52 6.82
C THR A 68 5.80 -8.09 6.27
N GLY A 69 6.65 -7.77 5.28
CA GLY A 69 6.64 -6.47 4.61
C GLY A 69 5.38 -6.26 3.79
N PHE A 70 4.93 -7.31 3.10
CA PHE A 70 3.66 -7.31 2.39
C PHE A 70 2.48 -7.16 3.34
N ASP A 71 2.48 -7.86 4.49
CA ASP A 71 1.43 -7.72 5.51
C ASP A 71 1.33 -6.29 6.03
N LEU A 72 2.46 -5.67 6.39
CA LEU A 72 2.49 -4.26 6.82
C LEU A 72 1.93 -3.34 5.74
N LEU A 73 2.36 -3.50 4.49
CA LEU A 73 1.87 -2.70 3.35
C LEU A 73 0.36 -2.85 3.17
N ASN A 74 -0.16 -4.08 3.26
CA ASN A 74 -1.58 -4.36 3.12
C ASN A 74 -2.41 -3.72 4.25
N ARG A 75 -1.88 -3.72 5.48
CA ARG A 75 -2.52 -3.05 6.63
C ARG A 75 -2.48 -1.53 6.54
N LEU A 76 -1.40 -0.96 6.03
CA LEU A 76 -1.26 0.49 5.79
C LEU A 76 -2.23 0.97 4.70
N LEU A 77 -2.41 0.17 3.65
CA LEU A 77 -3.29 0.47 2.53
C LEU A 77 -4.72 -0.05 2.72
N HIS A 78 -5.10 -0.41 3.95
CA HIS A 78 -6.46 -0.87 4.23
C HIS A 78 -7.49 0.21 3.86
N MET A 79 -8.53 -0.23 3.16
CA MET A 79 -9.54 0.64 2.58
C MET A 79 -10.45 1.25 3.63
N ASP A 80 -10.92 0.42 4.57
CA ASP A 80 -11.63 0.89 5.74
C ASP A 80 -10.66 1.60 6.69
N PRO A 81 -10.82 2.92 6.92
CA PRO A 81 -9.95 3.67 7.83
C PRO A 81 -10.05 3.18 9.28
N ALA A 82 -11.18 2.58 9.70
CA ALA A 82 -11.33 2.05 11.05
C ALA A 82 -10.54 0.76 11.27
N GLN A 83 -10.19 0.05 10.19
CA GLN A 83 -9.38 -1.18 10.22
C GLN A 83 -7.93 -0.94 9.79
N ARG A 84 -7.59 0.30 9.40
CA ARG A 84 -6.23 0.65 9.01
C ARG A 84 -5.33 0.67 10.25
N ILE A 85 -4.14 0.08 10.12
CA ILE A 85 -3.15 0.06 11.20
C ILE A 85 -2.80 1.49 11.64
N ASN A 86 -2.73 1.72 12.95
CA ASN A 86 -2.31 3.00 13.49
C ASN A 86 -0.77 3.10 13.50
N ALA A 87 -0.26 4.30 13.82
CA ALA A 87 1.18 4.55 13.77
C ALA A 87 1.97 3.74 14.80
N ASP A 88 1.43 3.52 16.00
CA ASP A 88 2.10 2.79 17.08
C ASP A 88 2.24 1.31 16.72
N ASP A 89 1.15 0.68 16.28
CA ASP A 89 1.14 -0.71 15.83
C ASP A 89 2.03 -0.91 14.60
N ALA A 90 2.07 0.06 13.69
CA ALA A 90 2.93 0.00 12.51
C ALA A 90 4.42 0.03 12.89
N LEU A 91 4.82 0.88 13.84
CA LEU A 91 6.20 0.95 14.33
C LEU A 91 6.64 -0.34 15.04
N ASN A 92 5.70 -1.01 15.72
CA ASN A 92 5.94 -2.27 16.41
C ASN A 92 5.78 -3.51 15.50
N HIS A 93 5.59 -3.33 14.19
CA HIS A 93 5.34 -4.44 13.27
C HIS A 93 6.57 -5.34 13.09
N ALA A 94 6.34 -6.65 12.93
CA ALA A 94 7.38 -7.68 12.77
C ALA A 94 8.35 -7.40 11.61
N TRP A 95 7.90 -6.68 10.59
CA TRP A 95 8.73 -6.26 9.45
C TRP A 95 9.97 -5.46 9.87
N PHE A 96 9.85 -4.59 10.88
CA PHE A 96 10.99 -3.81 11.37
C PHE A 96 11.97 -4.63 12.22
N GLN A 97 11.59 -5.84 12.61
CA GLN A 97 12.43 -6.79 13.37
C GLN A 97 12.95 -7.93 12.48
N GLU A 98 12.49 -8.02 11.23
CA GLU A 98 12.93 -9.04 10.27
C GLU A 98 14.34 -8.72 9.77
N SER A 99 15.14 -9.76 9.50
CA SER A 99 16.43 -9.60 8.84
C SER A 99 16.28 -9.50 7.31
N PRO A 100 17.06 -8.64 6.63
CA PRO A 100 18.05 -7.73 7.18
C PRO A 100 17.42 -6.51 7.85
N LEU A 101 18.03 -6.06 8.94
CA LEU A 101 17.61 -4.83 9.61
C LEU A 101 17.79 -3.62 8.71
N ALA A 102 17.02 -2.57 8.99
CA ALA A 102 17.09 -1.31 8.27
C ALA A 102 18.53 -0.77 8.21
N THR A 103 18.92 -0.28 7.03
CA THR A 103 20.23 0.37 6.84
C THR A 103 20.42 1.49 7.86
N PRO A 104 21.51 1.47 8.64
CA PRO A 104 21.81 2.55 9.58
C PRO A 104 21.81 3.89 8.87
N ARG A 105 21.31 4.95 9.52
CA ARG A 105 21.22 6.30 8.93
C ARG A 105 22.56 6.78 8.33
N ALA A 106 23.68 6.43 8.94
CA ALA A 106 25.02 6.78 8.48
C ALA A 106 25.42 6.12 7.14
N GLN A 107 24.73 5.05 6.73
CA GLN A 107 24.97 4.28 5.51
C GLN A 107 23.87 4.49 4.46
N MET A 108 22.85 5.29 4.77
CA MET A 108 21.80 5.62 3.79
C MET A 108 22.39 6.48 2.67
N PRO A 109 21.92 6.31 1.42
CA PRO A 109 22.34 7.16 0.33
C PRO A 109 21.97 8.61 0.64
N ILE A 110 22.92 9.51 0.45
CA ILE A 110 22.65 10.93 0.54
C ILE A 110 22.03 11.30 -0.80
N PHE A 111 20.72 11.57 -0.81
CA PHE A 111 20.08 12.09 -2.01
C PHE A 111 20.70 13.46 -2.30
N PRO A 112 21.32 13.67 -3.48
CA PRO A 112 21.89 14.96 -3.81
C PRO A 112 20.76 15.99 -3.80
N GLN A 113 20.91 17.01 -2.96
CA GLN A 113 20.05 18.19 -2.95
C GLN A 113 20.40 19.04 -4.18
N GLY A 114 19.98 18.59 -5.36
CA GLY A 114 20.17 19.29 -6.62
C GLY A 114 20.72 18.42 -7.76
N GLY A 115 19.84 18.13 -8.71
CA GLY A 115 20.15 17.84 -10.10
C GLY A 115 19.08 18.54 -10.96
N PRO A 116 19.44 18.99 -12.18
CA PRO A 116 18.93 20.19 -12.86
C PRO A 116 17.41 20.31 -13.04
#